data_AF-A0A529HM55-F1
#
_entry.id   AF-A0A529HM55-F1
#
_cell.length_a   1.000
_cell.length_b   1.000
_cell.length_c   1.000
_cell.angle_alpha   90.00
_cell.angle_beta   90.00
_cell.angle_gamma   90.00
#
_symmetry.space_group_name_H-M   'P 1'
#
loop_
_entity.id
_entity.type
_entity.pdbx_description
1 polymer ?
#
loop_
_entity_poly.entity_id
_entity_poly.type
_entity_poly.pdbx_seq_one_letter_code
_entity_poly.pdbx_strand_id
1 'polypeptide(L)'
;IDRIAARGATFHRHFTPNQICSPSRATMATGLYPRHHGLWRNGVALDGRLPNLWQALSLAGYATKGVGKLHFQPLLAPVERDMPESLAYWERPGCEDWHGPYFGFDAVDLVMGEANE
;
A
#
# COMPACT_ATOMS: atom_id res chain seq x y z
N ILE A 1 -6.95 4.97 -22.50
CA ILE A 1 -6.22 3.74 -22.10
C ILE A 1 -5.63 3.05 -23.33
N ASP A 2 -6.36 2.96 -24.45
CA ASP A 2 -5.93 2.29 -25.70
C ASP A 2 -4.57 2.75 -26.25
N ARG A 3 -4.26 4.05 -26.19
CA ARG A 3 -2.93 4.57 -26.59
C ARG A 3 -1.77 3.94 -25.80
N ILE A 4 -1.98 3.63 -24.51
CA ILE A 4 -0.98 2.98 -23.66
C ILE A 4 -0.86 1.50 -24.07
N ALA A 5 -2.00 0.82 -24.28
CA ALA A 5 -2.03 -0.57 -24.73
C ALA A 5 -1.31 -0.75 -26.08
N ALA A 6 -1.53 0.16 -27.03
CA ALA A 6 -0.90 0.13 -28.35
C ALA A 6 0.62 0.37 -28.33
N ARG A 7 1.16 0.93 -27.24
CA ARG A 7 2.59 1.26 -27.08
C ARG A 7 3.29 0.39 -26.03
N GLY A 8 2.60 -0.59 -25.47
CA GLY A 8 3.08 -1.43 -24.38
C GLY A 8 2.76 -2.91 -24.59
N ALA A 9 2.72 -3.67 -23.50
CA ALA A 9 2.33 -5.07 -23.50
C ALA A 9 0.95 -5.22 -22.85
N THR A 10 0.06 -5.99 -23.49
CA THR A 10 -1.29 -6.29 -22.96
C THR A 10 -1.35 -7.75 -22.52
N PHE A 11 -1.77 -7.97 -21.27
CA PHE A 11 -1.96 -9.31 -20.71
C PHE A 11 -3.45 -9.68 -20.73
N HIS A 12 -3.87 -10.52 -21.69
CA HIS A 12 -5.27 -10.95 -21.82
C HIS A 12 -5.73 -11.98 -20.77
N ARG A 13 -4.80 -12.52 -19.99
CA ARG A 13 -5.05 -13.54 -18.95
C ARG A 13 -4.31 -13.17 -17.67
N HIS A 14 -4.65 -12.01 -17.12
CA HIS A 14 -4.15 -11.54 -15.83
C HIS A 14 -5.23 -11.72 -14.76
N PHE A 15 -4.87 -12.35 -13.63
CA PHE A 15 -5.79 -12.68 -12.55
C PHE A 15 -5.28 -12.11 -11.24
N THR A 16 -6.17 -11.52 -10.44
CA THR A 16 -5.83 -11.14 -9.07
C THR A 16 -5.75 -12.40 -8.20
N PRO A 17 -4.72 -12.52 -7.34
CA PRO A 17 -4.61 -13.64 -6.41
C PRO A 17 -5.60 -13.54 -5.24
N ASN A 18 -6.24 -12.38 -5.06
CA ASN A 18 -7.29 -12.17 -4.07
C ASN A 18 -8.26 -11.08 -4.52
N GLN A 19 -9.57 -11.29 -4.38
CA GLN A 19 -10.62 -10.34 -4.76
C GLN A 19 -10.86 -9.22 -3.73
N ILE A 20 -10.13 -9.21 -2.61
CA ILE A 20 -10.21 -8.22 -1.55
C ILE A 20 -9.06 -7.22 -1.68
N CYS A 21 -9.33 -5.94 -1.39
CA CYS A 21 -8.44 -4.84 -1.67
C CYS A 21 -7.09 -4.91 -0.92
N SER A 22 -7.05 -5.02 0.41
CA SER A 22 -5.76 -5.06 1.13
C SER A 22 -4.90 -6.27 0.75
N PRO A 23 -5.43 -7.52 0.71
CA PRO A 23 -4.61 -8.67 0.32
C PRO A 23 -4.10 -8.60 -1.12
N SER A 24 -4.94 -8.13 -2.06
CA SER A 24 -4.52 -7.94 -3.46
C SER A 24 -3.37 -6.93 -3.57
N ARG A 25 -3.48 -5.79 -2.86
CA ARG A 25 -2.45 -4.74 -2.84
C ARG A 25 -1.16 -5.20 -2.16
N ALA A 26 -1.25 -5.95 -1.07
CA ALA A 26 -0.09 -6.57 -0.42
C ALA A 26 0.60 -7.59 -1.33
N THR A 27 -0.15 -8.36 -2.11
CA THR A 27 0.45 -9.25 -3.13
C THR A 27 1.16 -8.44 -4.22
N MET A 28 0.57 -7.34 -4.72
CA MET A 28 1.26 -6.49 -5.69
C MET A 28 2.54 -5.87 -5.14
N ALA A 29 2.54 -5.45 -3.87
CA ALA A 29 3.71 -4.83 -3.25
C ALA A 29 4.83 -5.83 -2.99
N THR A 30 4.52 -7.03 -2.50
CA THR A 30 5.51 -8.01 -2.03
C THR A 30 5.86 -9.08 -3.05
N GLY A 31 5.02 -9.28 -4.07
CA GLY A 31 5.12 -10.42 -4.99
C GLY A 31 4.74 -11.77 -4.37
N LEU A 32 4.23 -11.78 -3.13
CA LEU A 32 3.90 -12.98 -2.38
C LEU A 32 2.38 -13.26 -2.42
N TYR A 33 1.98 -14.52 -2.29
CA TYR A 33 0.57 -14.86 -2.07
C TYR A 33 0.11 -14.48 -0.65
N PRO A 34 -1.21 -14.28 -0.40
CA PRO A 34 -1.75 -13.93 0.92
C PRO A 34 -1.32 -14.84 2.06
N ARG A 35 -1.17 -16.13 1.79
CA ARG A 35 -0.69 -17.12 2.78
C ARG A 35 0.76 -16.88 3.24
N HIS A 36 1.56 -16.16 2.47
CA HIS A 36 2.97 -15.88 2.76
C HIS A 36 3.19 -14.49 3.33
N HIS A 37 2.49 -13.46 2.84
CA HIS A 37 2.59 -12.11 3.41
C HIS A 37 1.67 -11.87 4.61
N GLY A 38 0.76 -12.78 4.93
CA GLY A 38 -0.05 -12.75 6.15
C GLY A 38 -1.21 -11.75 6.17
N LEU A 39 -1.25 -10.78 5.26
CA LEU A 39 -2.42 -9.92 5.05
C LEU A 39 -3.49 -10.64 4.21
N TRP A 40 -4.35 -11.43 4.84
CA TRP A 40 -5.35 -12.28 4.17
C TRP A 40 -6.78 -11.72 4.13
N ARG A 41 -7.06 -10.65 4.90
CA ARG A 41 -8.33 -9.90 4.86
C ARG A 41 -8.08 -8.42 5.18
N ASN A 42 -9.04 -7.55 4.87
CA ASN A 42 -9.05 -6.18 5.39
C ASN A 42 -9.03 -6.19 6.93
N GLY A 43 -8.36 -5.20 7.52
CA GLY A 43 -8.22 -5.11 8.98
C GLY A 43 -7.05 -5.92 9.57
N VAL A 44 -6.27 -6.61 8.74
CA VAL A 44 -4.97 -7.18 9.11
C VAL A 44 -3.88 -6.24 8.59
N ALA A 45 -2.87 -5.94 9.41
CA ALA A 45 -1.73 -5.15 8.98
C ALA A 45 -0.70 -6.02 8.24
N LEU A 46 -0.07 -5.45 7.21
CA LEU A 46 1.10 -6.05 6.56
C LEU A 46 2.32 -5.91 7.48
N ASP A 47 3.16 -6.95 7.57
CA ASP A 47 4.46 -6.84 8.23
C ASP A 47 5.37 -5.92 7.40
N GLY A 48 5.67 -4.73 7.92
CA GLY A 48 6.49 -3.72 7.25
C GLY A 48 7.95 -4.12 7.02
N ARG A 49 8.39 -5.26 7.57
CA ARG A 49 9.73 -5.82 7.33
C ARG A 49 9.81 -6.68 6.07
N LEU A 50 8.67 -7.03 5.47
CA LEU A 50 8.65 -7.82 4.26
C LEU A 50 9.27 -7.03 3.10
N PRO A 51 10.16 -7.65 2.30
CA PRO A 51 10.65 -7.04 1.07
C PRO A 51 9.49 -6.65 0.16
N ASN A 52 9.58 -5.49 -0.46
CA ASN A 52 8.59 -5.00 -1.40
C ASN A 52 9.23 -4.29 -2.59
N LEU A 53 8.44 -4.12 -3.64
CA LEU A 53 8.85 -3.53 -4.91
C LEU A 53 9.44 -2.13 -4.75
N TRP A 54 8.81 -1.29 -3.90
CA TRP A 54 9.21 0.11 -3.72
C TRP A 54 10.56 0.21 -3.02
N GLN A 55 10.76 -0.60 -1.98
CA GLN A 55 12.05 -0.70 -1.31
C GLN A 55 13.15 -1.16 -2.29
N ALA A 56 12.86 -2.14 -3.15
CA ALA A 56 13.81 -2.62 -4.13
C ALA A 56 14.21 -1.52 -5.14
N LEU A 57 13.24 -0.71 -5.58
CA LEU A 57 13.48 0.43 -6.46
C LEU A 57 14.29 1.55 -5.78
N SER A 58 13.93 1.90 -4.54
CA SER A 58 14.66 2.88 -3.73
C SER A 58 16.13 2.47 -3.53
N LEU A 59 16.39 1.21 -3.15
CA LEU A 59 17.74 0.66 -3.04
C LEU A 59 18.53 0.64 -4.36
N ALA A 60 17.83 0.59 -5.49
CA ALA A 60 18.42 0.70 -6.82
C ALA A 60 18.66 2.15 -7.28
N GLY A 61 18.39 3.14 -6.43
CA GLY A 61 18.61 4.57 -6.70
C GLY A 61 17.45 5.29 -7.39
N TYR A 62 16.27 4.67 -7.48
CA TYR A 62 15.06 5.34 -7.98
C TYR A 62 14.37 6.11 -6.86
N ALA A 63 13.92 7.33 -7.13
CA ALA A 63 13.03 8.04 -6.23
C ALA A 63 11.64 7.37 -6.23
N THR A 64 11.12 7.05 -5.05
CA THR A 64 9.84 6.38 -4.88
C THR A 64 8.86 7.22 -4.07
N LYS A 65 7.67 7.44 -4.62
CA LYS A 65 6.62 8.23 -3.96
C LYS A 65 5.25 7.58 -4.07
N GLY A 66 4.57 7.41 -2.94
CA GLY A 66 3.20 6.90 -2.87
C GLY A 66 2.16 8.03 -2.83
N VAL A 67 1.14 7.96 -3.69
CA VAL A 67 0.03 8.93 -3.70
C VAL A 67 -1.28 8.16 -3.90
N GLY A 68 -2.08 8.05 -2.83
CA GLY A 68 -3.42 7.45 -2.85
C GLY A 68 -3.59 6.28 -1.90
N LYS A 69 -4.61 5.44 -2.16
CA LYS A 69 -4.95 4.30 -1.30
C LYS A 69 -3.93 3.17 -1.43
N LEU A 70 -3.16 2.90 -0.38
CA LEU A 70 -2.18 1.80 -0.33
C LEU A 70 -2.76 0.56 0.36
N HIS A 71 -3.50 0.75 1.45
CA HIS A 71 -4.29 -0.26 2.16
C HIS A 71 -3.47 -1.42 2.76
N PHE A 72 -2.31 -1.09 3.34
CA PHE A 72 -1.43 -2.02 4.06
C PHE A 72 -1.73 -2.10 5.56
N GLN A 73 -2.49 -1.16 6.11
CA GLN A 73 -2.87 -1.12 7.51
C GLN A 73 -4.40 -0.99 7.67
N PRO A 74 -4.96 -1.34 8.84
CA PRO A 74 -6.39 -1.19 9.11
C PRO A 74 -6.81 0.28 9.25
N LEU A 75 -7.88 0.68 8.56
CA LEU A 75 -8.49 2.00 8.70
C LEU A 75 -8.93 2.31 10.15
N LEU A 76 -9.45 1.30 10.84
CA LEU A 76 -9.98 1.44 12.21
C LEU A 76 -8.96 1.00 13.28
N ALA A 77 -7.66 1.03 12.97
CA ALA A 77 -6.64 0.80 14.00
C ALA A 77 -6.70 1.92 15.04
N PRO A 78 -6.64 1.59 16.35
CA PRO A 78 -6.72 2.59 17.39
C PRO A 78 -5.42 3.40 17.45
N VAL A 79 -5.47 4.59 18.06
CA VAL A 79 -4.38 5.58 18.02
C VAL A 79 -3.06 5.05 18.58
N GLU A 80 -3.10 4.11 19.54
CA GLU A 80 -1.92 3.52 20.18
C GLU A 80 -1.09 2.66 19.23
N ARG A 81 -1.67 2.26 18.10
CA ARG A 81 -0.94 1.49 17.06
C ARG A 81 -0.16 2.36 16.10
N ASP A 82 -0.35 3.67 16.12
CA ASP A 82 0.41 4.63 15.33
C ASP A 82 0.49 4.25 13.83
N MET A 83 -0.65 3.94 13.22
CA MET A 83 -0.75 3.45 11.84
C MET A 83 -1.20 4.56 10.90
N PRO A 84 -0.33 5.07 9.99
CA PRO A 84 -0.68 6.20 9.12
C PRO A 84 -1.87 5.99 8.18
N GLU A 85 -2.35 4.77 7.94
CA GLU A 85 -3.60 4.56 7.19
C GLU A 85 -4.86 4.53 8.07
N SER A 86 -4.76 4.70 9.39
CA SER A 86 -5.92 4.69 10.28
C SER A 86 -6.51 6.09 10.51
N LEU A 87 -7.84 6.18 10.66
CA LEU A 87 -8.52 7.46 10.95
C LEU A 87 -7.96 8.11 12.22
N ALA A 88 -7.76 7.31 13.27
CA ALA A 88 -7.28 7.77 14.56
C ALA A 88 -5.86 8.38 14.50
N TYR A 89 -5.03 7.97 13.53
CA TYR A 89 -3.70 8.58 13.34
C TYR A 89 -3.82 10.07 13.01
N TRP A 90 -4.77 10.43 12.15
CA TRP A 90 -4.93 11.79 11.61
C TRP A 90 -5.76 12.73 12.49
N GLU A 91 -6.33 12.23 13.59
CA GLU A 91 -6.96 13.07 14.61
C GLU A 91 -5.91 13.73 15.54
N ARG A 92 -4.65 13.30 15.47
CA ARG A 92 -3.59 13.84 16.32
C ARG A 92 -2.99 15.11 15.71
N PRO A 93 -2.63 16.11 16.53
CA PRO A 93 -1.96 17.32 16.05
C PRO A 93 -0.62 17.02 15.36
N GLY A 94 -0.34 17.67 14.24
CA GLY A 94 0.95 17.61 13.53
C GLY A 94 1.12 16.39 12.62
N CYS A 95 0.08 15.57 12.44
CA CYS A 95 0.14 14.43 11.52
C CYS A 95 0.05 14.86 10.05
N GLU A 96 -0.48 16.05 9.78
CA GLU A 96 -0.54 16.69 8.47
C GLU A 96 0.83 16.92 7.83
N ASP A 97 1.89 17.06 8.63
CA ASP A 97 3.26 17.26 8.17
C ASP A 97 4.00 15.93 7.90
N TRP A 98 3.36 14.79 8.17
CA TRP A 98 3.96 13.48 7.93
C TRP A 98 3.91 13.10 6.44
N HIS A 99 5.08 12.83 5.88
CA HIS A 99 5.25 12.49 4.46
C HIS A 99 6.05 11.20 4.24
N GLY A 100 6.05 10.29 5.21
CA GLY A 100 6.83 9.05 5.16
C GLY A 100 8.20 9.15 5.82
N PRO A 101 9.11 8.19 5.55
CA PRO A 101 8.99 7.06 4.63
C PRO A 101 7.85 6.09 5.00
N TYR A 102 7.36 5.30 4.03
CA TYR A 102 6.21 4.40 4.26
C TYR A 102 6.26 3.15 3.39
N PHE A 103 6.28 1.95 3.99
CA PHE A 103 6.26 0.65 3.29
C PHE A 103 7.18 0.58 2.04
N GLY A 104 8.43 1.03 2.19
CA GLY A 104 9.42 1.01 1.11
C GLY A 104 9.40 2.22 0.16
N PHE A 105 8.40 3.11 0.26
CA PHE A 105 8.45 4.41 -0.39
C PHE A 105 9.33 5.39 0.39
N ASP A 106 10.10 6.20 -0.33
CA ASP A 106 10.89 7.29 0.25
C ASP A 106 9.99 8.40 0.80
N ALA A 107 8.87 8.66 0.13
CA ALA A 107 7.88 9.64 0.56
C ALA A 107 6.44 9.24 0.21
N VAL A 108 5.46 9.84 0.89
CA VAL A 108 4.03 9.72 0.60
C VAL A 108 3.32 11.06 0.76
N ASP A 109 2.32 11.33 -0.09
CA ASP A 109 1.44 12.51 0.06
C ASP A 109 0.04 12.14 0.57
N LEU A 110 -0.39 10.93 0.29
CA LEU A 110 -1.72 10.44 0.65
C LEU A 110 -1.63 8.93 0.81
N VAL A 111 -2.07 8.42 1.95
CA VAL A 111 -2.11 6.97 2.27
C VAL A 111 -3.52 6.48 2.61
N MET A 112 -4.40 7.38 3.04
CA MET A 112 -5.83 7.09 3.24
C MET A 112 -6.63 7.28 1.94
N GLY A 113 -7.63 6.44 1.74
CA GLY A 113 -8.55 6.57 0.60
C GLY A 113 -9.80 5.72 0.72
N GLU A 114 -10.17 5.31 1.93
CA GLU A 114 -11.50 4.75 2.18
C GLU A 114 -12.49 5.92 2.20
N ALA A 115 -13.46 5.93 1.28
CA ALA A 115 -14.62 6.79 1.45
C ALA A 115 -15.46 6.20 2.59
N ASN A 116 -16.03 7.05 3.44
CA ASN A 116 -16.94 6.63 4.52
C ASN A 116 -17.95 5.62 3.95
N GLU A 117 -17.90 4.38 4.44
CA GLU A 117 -18.94 3.36 4.19
C GLU A 117 -20.25 3.75 4.89
#